data_AF-A0A537YYL9-F1
#
_entry.id   AF-A0A537YYL9-F1
#
_cell.length_a   1.000
_cell.length_b   1.000
_cell.length_c   1.000
_cell.angle_alpha   90.00
_cell.angle_beta   90.00
_cell.angle_gamma   90.00
#
_symmetry.space_group_name_H-M   'P 1'
#
loop_
_entity.id
_entity.type
_entity.pdbx_description
1 polymer ?
#
loop_
_entity_poly.entity_id
_entity_poly.type
_entity_poly.pdbx_seq_one_letter_code
_entity_poly.pdbx_strand_id
1 'polypeptide(L)'
;MEPLPAATEDPSNHYLNRELSWLDFNERVLTLAEDPGRPILERLKFIAICSQSLDEFFQIRVSGLLDQVEAGVTATTPDGMRPEEQLAEIRVRVLATTARIDRLFADEIRPTLEKEGIRLVDTADLTDEDRAWSTNSFAERIFPVLTPLAVDPAHPFPYISNLSLNLAVLVRDPVTGVRRFARLKMPPLLPRFLPLPDGERFVPIEQVVADHLDRLFPGMEIVTHHVFRVTRDADLDVEEDEAEDLLAAVELVLSRRRRGAMSVRLEIERSMTAEVRSLLMRELELTLDQIYETDGLLDLGALWGLVALDRPELKEPPWTPITPSQLVSEDGPPDVFRVLRDAGDLLVHHPYDSFSSSVEAFVEEASRDADVLAIKQTLYRTSADTPIVRALIRAAEAGKQVVALVELQARFDEQANITWARTLEQAGVHVVYGVVGLKTHAKVCLVVRREGTGIRRYAHLGTGNYNSDTARIYEDLGLLTADQQLGNDVADLFNLLTGYSRQRGYGRLLVAPIALRSQIIELIRQQMAAREEGR
;
A
#
# COMPACT_ATOMS: atom_id res chain seq x y z
N MET A 1 9.76 11.21 -47.98
CA MET A 1 9.97 11.52 -46.55
C MET A 1 11.36 12.08 -46.41
N GLU A 2 11.49 13.39 -46.21
CA GLU A 2 12.73 13.96 -45.67
C GLU A 2 12.99 13.30 -44.30
N PRO A 3 14.23 12.89 -44.00
CA PRO A 3 14.56 12.43 -42.66
C PRO A 3 14.28 13.58 -41.68
N LEU A 4 13.57 13.29 -40.58
CA LEU A 4 13.45 14.23 -39.47
C LEU A 4 14.86 14.73 -39.11
N PRO A 5 15.06 16.04 -38.89
CA PRO A 5 16.36 16.57 -38.51
C PRO A 5 16.86 15.76 -37.29
N ALA A 6 18.11 15.31 -37.36
CA ALA A 6 18.71 14.57 -36.25
C ALA A 6 18.57 15.42 -34.99
N ALA A 7 17.88 14.88 -33.98
CA ALA A 7 17.69 15.57 -32.71
C ALA A 7 19.06 15.91 -32.14
N THR A 8 19.38 17.21 -32.10
CA THR A 8 20.61 17.74 -31.49
C THR A 8 20.49 17.88 -29.97
N GLU A 9 19.36 17.47 -29.40
CA GLU A 9 19.08 17.49 -27.97
C GLU A 9 19.50 16.17 -27.33
N ASP A 10 20.13 16.27 -26.16
CA ASP A 10 20.46 15.11 -25.32
C ASP A 10 19.17 14.32 -25.03
N PRO A 11 19.09 13.02 -25.43
CA PRO A 11 17.89 12.21 -25.23
C PRO A 11 17.42 12.13 -23.78
N SER A 12 18.31 12.38 -22.81
CA SER A 12 17.97 12.43 -21.38
C SER A 12 16.97 13.54 -21.04
N ASN A 13 16.98 14.65 -21.79
CA ASN A 13 16.04 15.76 -21.58
C ASN A 13 14.60 15.44 -22.02
N HIS A 14 14.36 14.28 -22.65
CA HIS A 14 13.03 13.88 -23.10
C HIS A 14 12.22 13.13 -22.03
N TYR A 15 12.85 12.71 -20.94
CA TYR A 15 12.22 11.88 -19.91
C TYR A 15 12.31 12.53 -18.54
N LEU A 16 11.26 12.34 -17.74
CA LEU A 16 11.30 12.67 -16.32
C LEU A 16 11.89 11.49 -15.56
N ASN A 17 12.66 11.78 -14.51
CA ASN A 17 13.08 10.75 -13.58
C ASN A 17 11.85 10.16 -12.88
N ARG A 18 11.73 8.83 -12.90
CA ARG A 18 10.61 8.09 -12.32
C ARG A 18 10.42 8.36 -10.84
N GLU A 19 11.51 8.37 -10.07
CA GLU A 19 11.47 8.51 -8.62
C GLU A 19 11.13 9.94 -8.21
N LEU A 20 11.66 10.93 -8.93
CA LEU A 20 11.30 12.32 -8.71
C LEU A 20 9.85 12.60 -9.12
N SER A 21 9.38 11.98 -10.21
CA SER A 21 7.97 12.06 -10.62
C SER A 21 7.03 11.41 -9.59
N TRP A 22 7.46 10.35 -8.90
CA TRP A 22 6.71 9.77 -7.79
C TRP A 22 6.62 10.74 -6.60
N LEU A 23 7.72 11.45 -6.28
CA LEU A 23 7.70 12.48 -5.25
C LEU A 23 6.76 13.64 -5.62
N ASP A 24 6.74 14.08 -6.88
CA ASP A 24 5.80 15.10 -7.36
C ASP A 24 4.33 14.64 -7.20
N PHE A 25 4.05 13.35 -7.41
CA PHE A 25 2.73 12.77 -7.09
C PHE A 25 2.42 12.86 -5.59
N ASN A 26 3.35 12.49 -4.71
CA ASN A 26 3.12 12.57 -3.26
C ASN A 26 2.98 14.03 -2.79
N GLU A 27 3.68 14.98 -3.41
CA GLU A 27 3.46 16.41 -3.19
C GLU A 27 2.04 16.82 -3.59
N ARG A 28 1.48 16.28 -4.67
CA ARG A 28 0.09 16.52 -5.05
C ARG A 28 -0.88 16.04 -3.97
N VAL A 29 -0.60 14.91 -3.32
CA VAL A 29 -1.39 14.45 -2.15
C VAL A 29 -1.28 15.45 -0.99
N LEU A 30 -0.08 15.98 -0.71
CA LEU A 30 0.10 17.01 0.32
C LEU A 30 -0.71 18.28 0.00
N THR A 31 -0.84 18.69 -1.27
CA THR A 31 -1.67 19.86 -1.62
C THR A 31 -3.13 19.70 -1.25
N LEU A 32 -3.64 18.46 -1.13
CA LEU A 32 -4.99 18.20 -0.63
C LEU A 32 -5.12 18.44 0.88
N ALA A 33 -4.05 18.23 1.65
CA ALA A 33 -4.01 18.60 3.06
C ALA A 33 -3.84 20.12 3.28
N GLU A 34 -3.19 20.80 2.34
CA GLU A 34 -2.97 22.26 2.37
C GLU A 34 -4.25 23.05 2.02
N ASP A 35 -5.28 22.42 1.44
CA ASP A 35 -6.53 23.09 1.06
C ASP A 35 -7.40 23.43 2.31
N PRO A 36 -7.56 24.71 2.67
CA PRO A 36 -8.36 25.12 3.83
C PRO A 36 -9.88 24.98 3.59
N GLY A 37 -10.32 24.75 2.34
CA GLY A 37 -11.72 24.50 2.01
C GLY A 37 -12.19 23.10 2.39
N ARG A 38 -11.27 22.20 2.74
CA ARG A 38 -11.60 20.82 3.14
C ARG A 38 -11.87 20.70 4.64
N PRO A 39 -12.76 19.78 5.05
CA PRO A 39 -12.95 19.46 6.46
C PRO A 39 -11.63 19.02 7.13
N ILE A 40 -11.44 19.41 8.40
CA ILE A 40 -10.13 19.27 9.06
C ILE A 40 -9.67 17.81 9.19
N LEU A 41 -10.59 16.85 9.39
CA LEU A 41 -10.21 15.43 9.46
C LEU A 41 -9.85 14.87 8.08
N GLU A 42 -10.33 15.47 6.99
CA GLU A 42 -9.89 15.13 5.63
C GLU A 42 -8.48 15.64 5.35
N ARG A 43 -8.15 16.84 5.87
CA ARG A 43 -6.77 17.36 5.79
C ARG A 43 -5.80 16.46 6.55
N LEU A 44 -6.17 16.00 7.75
CA LEU A 44 -5.40 15.00 8.51
C LEU A 44 -5.24 13.68 7.75
N LYS A 45 -6.31 13.20 7.11
CA LYS A 45 -6.30 12.00 6.27
C LYS A 45 -5.21 12.09 5.20
N PHE A 46 -5.12 13.21 4.48
CA PHE A 46 -4.11 13.38 3.45
C PHE A 46 -2.67 13.51 3.98
N ILE A 47 -2.47 14.07 5.18
CA ILE A 47 -1.16 14.04 5.85
C ILE A 47 -0.77 12.60 6.18
N ALA A 48 -1.70 11.80 6.72
CA ALA A 48 -1.47 10.40 7.03
C ALA A 48 -1.13 9.59 5.78
N ILE A 49 -1.89 9.78 4.69
CA ILE A 49 -1.63 9.13 3.39
C ILE A 49 -0.26 9.53 2.85
N CYS A 50 0.08 10.83 2.85
CA CYS A 50 1.37 11.32 2.37
C CYS A 50 2.55 10.68 3.14
N SER A 51 2.42 10.57 4.47
CA SER A 51 3.41 9.91 5.33
C SER A 51 3.56 8.42 5.01
N GLN A 52 2.45 7.69 4.88
CA GLN A 52 2.48 6.24 4.60
C GLN A 52 2.98 5.93 3.19
N SER A 53 2.59 6.72 2.19
CA SER A 53 3.12 6.63 0.82
C SER A 53 4.63 6.83 0.83
N LEU A 54 5.14 7.81 1.58
CA LEU A 54 6.57 8.04 1.70
C LEU A 54 7.27 6.87 2.40
N ASP A 55 6.65 6.25 3.40
CA ASP A 55 7.18 5.02 3.99
C ASP A 55 7.37 3.93 2.92
N GLU A 56 6.34 3.63 2.13
CA GLU A 56 6.42 2.62 1.04
C GLU A 56 7.49 2.98 0.00
N PHE A 57 7.57 4.26 -0.39
CA PHE A 57 8.61 4.72 -1.31
C PHE A 57 10.02 4.46 -0.79
N PHE A 58 10.28 4.68 0.50
CA PHE A 58 11.57 4.34 1.09
C PHE A 58 11.80 2.83 1.14
N GLN A 59 10.79 2.05 1.54
CA GLN A 59 10.88 0.60 1.64
C GLN A 59 11.20 -0.09 0.30
N ILE A 60 10.69 0.46 -0.81
CA ILE A 60 10.76 -0.17 -2.13
C ILE A 60 11.74 0.55 -3.07
N ARG A 61 11.54 1.86 -3.30
CA ARG A 61 12.30 2.61 -4.32
C ARG A 61 13.68 3.02 -3.82
N VAL A 62 13.73 3.64 -2.63
CA VAL A 62 15.01 4.10 -2.06
C VAL A 62 15.90 2.92 -1.70
N SER A 63 15.34 1.82 -1.16
CA SER A 63 16.11 0.59 -0.92
C SER A 63 16.71 0.05 -2.22
N GLY A 64 15.93 -0.02 -3.31
CA GLY A 64 16.40 -0.42 -4.63
C GLY A 64 17.57 0.41 -5.14
N LEU A 65 17.51 1.73 -4.97
CA LEU A 65 18.61 2.63 -5.34
C LEU A 65 19.85 2.43 -4.45
N LEU A 66 19.69 2.27 -3.14
CA LEU A 66 20.81 2.00 -2.22
C LEU A 66 21.53 0.71 -2.58
N ASP A 67 20.79 -0.35 -2.93
CA ASP A 67 21.38 -1.61 -3.36
C ASP A 67 22.15 -1.47 -4.68
N GLN A 68 21.65 -0.66 -5.62
CA GLN A 68 22.38 -0.36 -6.86
C GLN A 68 23.70 0.37 -6.59
N VAL A 69 23.68 1.37 -5.70
CA VAL A 69 24.90 2.10 -5.29
C VAL A 69 25.90 1.14 -4.65
N GLU A 70 25.44 0.27 -3.76
CA GLU A 70 26.31 -0.69 -3.09
C GLU A 70 26.90 -1.72 -4.05
N ALA A 71 26.13 -2.16 -5.04
CA ALA A 71 26.61 -3.02 -6.13
C ALA A 71 27.55 -2.28 -7.11
N GLY A 72 27.76 -0.97 -6.94
CA GLY A 72 28.62 -0.17 -7.82
C GLY A 72 28.01 0.10 -9.19
N VAL A 73 26.68 0.06 -9.32
CA VAL A 73 25.98 0.34 -10.57
C VAL A 73 26.12 1.83 -10.91
N THR A 74 26.75 2.11 -12.05
CA THR A 74 26.93 3.48 -12.57
C THR A 74 26.07 3.76 -13.80
N ALA A 75 25.26 2.80 -14.24
CA ALA A 75 24.36 2.97 -15.37
C ALA A 75 23.34 4.07 -15.06
N THR A 76 23.10 4.95 -16.03
CA THR A 76 22.12 6.02 -15.92
C THR A 76 20.74 5.54 -16.35
N THR A 77 19.70 6.05 -15.71
CA THR A 77 18.31 5.89 -16.18
C THR A 77 18.07 6.67 -17.49
N PRO A 78 16.92 6.50 -18.17
CA PRO A 78 16.63 7.22 -19.41
C PRO A 78 16.69 8.75 -19.32
N ASP A 79 16.48 9.31 -18.13
CA ASP A 79 16.64 10.73 -17.79
C ASP A 79 18.09 11.16 -17.51
N GLY A 80 19.06 10.24 -17.63
CA GLY A 80 20.49 10.53 -17.52
C GLY A 80 21.07 10.50 -16.10
N MET A 81 20.28 10.23 -15.06
CA MET A 81 20.75 10.23 -13.68
C MET A 81 21.32 8.87 -13.24
N ARG A 82 22.45 8.89 -12.51
CA ARG A 82 22.98 7.73 -11.79
C ARG A 82 22.22 7.52 -10.47
N PRO A 83 22.24 6.30 -9.89
CA PRO A 83 21.54 6.01 -8.63
C PRO A 83 21.91 6.95 -7.47
N GLU A 84 23.19 7.30 -7.33
CA GLU A 84 23.67 8.26 -6.31
C GLU A 84 23.09 9.66 -6.49
N GLU A 85 22.96 10.12 -7.74
CA GLU A 85 22.38 11.42 -8.07
C GLU A 85 20.87 11.43 -7.76
N GLN A 86 20.18 10.33 -8.04
CA GLN A 86 18.77 10.16 -7.69
C GLN A 86 18.55 10.20 -6.17
N LEU A 87 19.36 9.48 -5.39
CA LEU A 87 19.30 9.51 -3.92
C LEU A 87 19.52 10.91 -3.35
N ALA A 88 20.49 11.67 -3.89
CA ALA A 88 20.75 13.04 -3.47
C ALA A 88 19.54 13.95 -3.74
N GLU A 89 18.94 13.88 -4.94
CA GLU A 89 17.76 14.68 -5.30
C GLU A 89 16.50 14.27 -4.51
N ILE A 90 16.33 12.96 -4.26
CA ILE A 90 15.27 12.45 -3.38
C ILE A 90 15.40 13.07 -1.99
N ARG A 91 16.61 13.07 -1.41
CA ARG A 91 16.85 13.64 -0.09
C ARG A 91 16.46 15.11 -0.03
N VAL A 92 16.85 15.91 -1.03
CA VAL A 92 16.50 17.34 -1.11
C VAL A 92 14.98 17.54 -1.10
N ARG A 93 14.25 16.83 -1.97
CA ARG A 93 12.79 16.93 -2.04
C ARG A 93 12.12 16.47 -0.74
N VAL A 94 12.51 15.32 -0.19
CA VAL A 94 11.91 14.77 1.03
C VAL A 94 12.11 15.69 2.24
N LEU A 95 13.29 16.30 2.40
CA LEU A 95 13.52 17.28 3.47
C LEU A 95 12.62 18.51 3.31
N ALA A 96 12.45 18.99 2.08
CA ALA A 96 11.54 20.11 1.79
C ALA A 96 10.06 19.75 2.08
N THR A 97 9.62 18.56 1.67
CA THR A 97 8.26 18.05 1.95
C THR A 97 8.03 17.91 3.46
N THR A 98 8.98 17.33 4.19
CA THR A 98 8.88 17.16 5.66
C THR A 98 8.75 18.51 6.37
N ALA A 99 9.59 19.48 6.01
CA ALA A 99 9.50 20.84 6.57
C ALA A 99 8.20 21.59 6.20
N ARG A 100 7.57 21.24 5.07
CA ARG A 100 6.23 21.75 4.71
C ARG A 100 5.16 21.12 5.59
N ILE A 101 5.20 19.80 5.79
CA ILE A 101 4.27 19.07 6.66
C ILE A 101 4.36 19.58 8.10
N ASP A 102 5.58 19.74 8.65
CA ASP A 102 5.78 20.22 10.02
C ASP A 102 5.15 21.61 10.22
N ARG A 103 5.36 22.53 9.28
CA ARG A 103 4.75 23.87 9.32
C ARG A 103 3.23 23.83 9.17
N LEU A 104 2.72 23.09 8.17
CA LEU A 104 1.28 22.91 7.98
C LEU A 104 0.63 22.37 9.27
N PHE A 105 1.26 21.37 9.89
CA PHE A 105 0.75 20.75 11.09
C PHE A 105 0.73 21.71 12.29
N ALA A 106 1.82 22.43 12.51
CA ALA A 106 1.98 23.36 13.64
C ALA A 106 1.14 24.64 13.48
N ASP A 107 1.17 25.26 12.30
CA ASP A 107 0.65 26.61 12.09
C ASP A 107 -0.83 26.63 11.69
N GLU A 108 -1.33 25.55 11.08
CA GLU A 108 -2.71 25.49 10.58
C GLU A 108 -3.54 24.35 11.17
N ILE A 109 -3.05 23.11 11.09
CA ILE A 109 -3.84 21.93 11.44
C ILE A 109 -4.14 21.88 12.94
N ARG A 110 -3.11 21.98 13.79
CA ARG A 110 -3.28 21.95 15.25
C ARG A 110 -4.21 23.08 15.73
N PRO A 111 -4.02 24.37 15.35
CA PRO A 111 -4.95 25.43 15.74
C PRO A 111 -6.38 25.24 15.22
N THR A 112 -6.56 24.60 14.05
CA THR A 112 -7.90 24.35 13.49
C THR A 112 -8.59 23.22 14.23
N LEU A 113 -7.89 22.12 14.53
CA LEU A 113 -8.42 21.05 15.37
C LEU A 113 -8.86 21.57 16.73
N GLU A 114 -8.07 22.45 17.34
CA GLU A 114 -8.38 23.01 18.66
C GLU A 114 -9.69 23.81 18.67
N LYS A 115 -9.98 24.55 17.60
CA LYS A 115 -11.25 25.28 17.41
C LYS A 115 -12.44 24.35 17.29
N GLU A 116 -12.24 23.15 16.75
CA GLU A 116 -13.27 22.12 16.55
C GLU A 116 -13.37 21.14 17.74
N GLY A 117 -12.70 21.43 18.86
CA GLY A 117 -12.75 20.62 20.09
C GLY A 117 -11.90 19.34 20.03
N ILE A 118 -10.87 19.30 19.19
CA ILE A 118 -9.89 18.21 19.14
C ILE A 118 -8.52 18.78 19.46
N ARG A 119 -7.92 18.41 20.58
CA ARG A 119 -6.65 19.02 21.03
C ARG A 119 -5.59 17.97 21.23
N LEU A 120 -4.46 18.12 20.56
CA LEU A 120 -3.24 17.41 20.90
C LEU A 120 -2.53 18.19 21.99
N VAL A 121 -2.37 17.60 23.17
CA VAL A 121 -1.75 18.27 24.33
C VAL A 121 -0.52 17.50 24.77
N ASP A 122 0.48 18.24 25.23
CA ASP A 122 1.71 17.65 25.74
C ASP A 122 1.54 17.28 27.22
N THR A 123 2.30 16.29 27.70
CA THR A 123 2.24 15.85 29.10
C THR A 123 2.60 16.95 30.10
N ALA A 124 3.40 17.94 29.66
CA ALA A 124 3.76 19.12 30.43
C ALA A 124 2.56 20.04 30.73
N ASP A 125 1.54 20.04 29.86
CA ASP A 125 0.37 20.92 29.96
C ASP A 125 -0.82 20.27 30.69
N LEU A 126 -0.65 19.05 31.19
CA LEU A 126 -1.70 18.33 31.91
C LEU A 126 -1.95 18.92 33.29
N THR A 127 -3.23 19.07 33.63
CA THR A 127 -3.65 19.38 35.01
C THR A 127 -3.32 18.22 35.94
N ASP A 128 -3.34 18.44 37.26
CA ASP A 128 -3.08 17.38 38.24
C ASP A 128 -4.07 16.22 38.11
N GLU A 129 -5.33 16.50 37.77
CA GLU A 129 -6.36 15.48 37.54
C GLU A 129 -6.07 14.67 36.27
N ASP A 130 -5.75 15.34 35.16
CA ASP A 130 -5.41 14.66 33.91
C ASP A 130 -4.11 13.86 34.03
N ARG A 131 -3.14 14.36 34.79
CA ARG A 131 -1.89 13.66 35.09
C ARG A 131 -2.14 12.40 35.90
N ALA A 132 -3.01 12.46 36.91
CA ALA A 132 -3.42 11.28 37.68
C ALA A 132 -4.12 10.25 36.79
N TRP A 133 -5.01 10.70 35.90
CA TRP A 133 -5.67 9.83 34.92
C TRP A 133 -4.66 9.18 33.95
N SER A 134 -3.72 9.95 33.42
CA SER A 134 -2.65 9.47 32.53
C SER A 134 -1.76 8.44 33.24
N THR A 135 -1.42 8.70 34.50
CA THR A 135 -0.64 7.78 35.36
C THR A 135 -1.37 6.45 35.57
N ASN A 136 -2.67 6.49 35.82
CA ASN A 136 -3.48 5.27 35.98
C ASN A 136 -3.58 4.49 34.66
N SER A 137 -3.87 5.18 33.56
CA SER A 137 -3.87 4.59 32.21
C SER A 137 -2.52 3.95 31.87
N PHE A 138 -1.41 4.61 32.22
CA PHE A 138 -0.08 4.03 32.08
C PHE A 138 0.06 2.74 32.89
N ALA A 139 -0.24 2.77 34.18
CA ALA A 139 -0.06 1.63 35.07
C ALA A 139 -0.90 0.41 34.67
N GLU A 140 -2.17 0.61 34.30
CA GLU A 140 -3.12 -0.47 34.05
C GLU A 140 -3.09 -1.01 32.62
N ARG A 141 -2.80 -0.15 31.64
CA ARG A 141 -2.97 -0.48 30.21
C ARG A 141 -1.69 -0.48 29.41
N ILE A 142 -0.76 0.45 29.70
CA ILE A 142 0.45 0.66 28.89
C ILE A 142 1.62 -0.14 29.46
N PHE A 143 1.93 0.03 30.74
CA PHE A 143 3.07 -0.60 31.42
C PHE A 143 3.11 -2.13 31.27
N PRO A 144 2.00 -2.89 31.40
CA PRO A 144 2.04 -4.35 31.32
C PRO A 144 2.49 -4.91 29.96
N VAL A 145 2.39 -4.11 28.90
CA VAL A 145 2.78 -4.50 27.53
C VAL A 145 4.09 -3.88 27.07
N LEU A 146 4.74 -3.08 27.92
CA LEU A 146 6.07 -2.53 27.65
C LEU A 146 7.17 -3.48 28.11
N THR A 147 8.24 -3.53 27.35
CA THR A 147 9.45 -4.28 27.71
C THR A 147 10.67 -3.45 27.36
N PRO A 148 11.36 -2.85 28.36
CA PRO A 148 12.63 -2.18 28.13
C PRO A 148 13.70 -3.18 27.67
N LEU A 149 14.39 -2.86 26.58
CA LEU A 149 15.53 -3.64 26.10
C LEU A 149 16.81 -2.85 26.34
N ALA A 150 17.55 -3.20 27.39
CA ALA A 150 18.85 -2.62 27.68
C ALA A 150 19.92 -3.12 26.69
N VAL A 151 20.88 -2.26 26.36
CA VAL A 151 22.01 -2.58 25.49
C VAL A 151 23.31 -2.42 26.29
N ASP A 152 24.06 -3.51 26.38
CA ASP A 152 25.35 -3.63 27.08
C ASP A 152 26.18 -4.80 26.49
N PRO A 153 27.41 -5.06 26.96
CA PRO A 153 28.23 -6.16 26.40
C PRO A 153 27.61 -7.55 26.48
N ALA A 154 26.66 -7.79 27.40
CA ALA A 154 25.93 -9.05 27.52
C ALA A 154 24.60 -9.03 26.73
N HIS A 155 24.08 -7.84 26.40
CA HIS A 155 22.84 -7.61 25.66
C HIS A 155 23.11 -6.76 24.41
N PRO A 156 23.35 -7.39 23.24
CA PRO A 156 23.65 -6.65 22.02
C PRO A 156 22.48 -5.77 21.58
N PHE A 157 22.75 -4.81 20.69
CA PHE A 157 21.73 -3.92 20.17
C PHE A 157 20.57 -4.71 19.54
N PRO A 158 19.32 -4.46 19.94
CA PRO A 158 18.19 -5.28 19.50
C PRO A 158 17.80 -4.95 18.06
N TYR A 159 17.25 -5.94 17.37
CA TYR A 159 16.59 -5.70 16.09
C TYR A 159 15.44 -4.70 16.24
N ILE A 160 15.49 -3.61 15.48
CA ILE A 160 14.43 -2.59 15.44
C ILE A 160 13.42 -2.97 14.37
N SER A 161 12.17 -3.19 14.79
CA SER A 161 11.08 -3.53 13.87
C SER A 161 10.82 -2.40 12.87
N ASN A 162 10.60 -2.78 11.61
CA ASN A 162 10.25 -1.86 10.53
C ASN A 162 9.03 -0.99 10.89
N LEU A 163 9.10 0.31 10.58
CA LEU A 163 8.10 1.36 10.84
C LEU A 163 7.65 1.51 12.30
N SER A 164 8.31 0.84 13.25
CA SER A 164 7.94 0.97 14.66
C SER A 164 8.41 2.30 15.24
N LEU A 165 7.55 2.94 16.03
CA LEU A 165 7.92 4.08 16.87
C LEU A 165 8.63 3.58 18.12
N ASN A 166 9.76 4.19 18.46
CA ASN A 166 10.63 3.78 19.55
C ASN A 166 11.07 4.98 20.39
N LEU A 167 11.33 4.74 21.68
CA LEU A 167 12.09 5.63 22.54
C LEU A 167 13.50 5.08 22.74
N ALA A 168 14.49 5.91 22.43
CA ALA A 168 15.89 5.74 22.79
C ALA A 168 16.10 6.39 24.16
N VAL A 169 16.40 5.60 25.19
CA VAL A 169 16.56 6.09 26.57
C VAL A 169 18.01 5.89 27.00
N LEU A 170 18.65 6.95 27.45
CA LEU A 170 19.96 6.89 28.07
C LEU A 170 19.78 6.94 29.59
N VAL A 171 20.14 5.87 30.27
CA VAL A 171 20.09 5.78 31.73
C VAL A 171 21.48 5.75 32.32
N ARG A 172 21.63 6.19 33.56
CA ARG A 172 22.89 6.15 34.32
C ARG A 172 22.68 5.42 35.63
N ASP A 173 23.58 4.50 35.92
CA ASP A 173 23.66 3.89 37.24
C ASP A 173 24.22 4.95 38.22
N PRO A 174 23.47 5.37 39.25
CA PRO A 174 23.91 6.41 40.17
C PRO A 174 25.08 5.98 41.07
N VAL A 175 25.34 4.67 41.20
CA VAL A 175 26.43 4.12 42.02
C VAL A 175 27.71 4.02 41.20
N THR A 176 27.64 3.44 39.99
CA THR A 176 28.82 3.21 39.15
C THR A 176 29.12 4.36 38.19
N GLY A 177 28.16 5.25 37.95
CA GLY A 177 28.23 6.32 36.96
C GLY A 177 28.15 5.85 35.51
N VAL A 178 28.01 4.54 35.27
CA VAL A 178 27.98 3.95 33.93
C VAL A 178 26.67 4.32 33.23
N ARG A 179 26.78 4.88 32.03
CA ARG A 179 25.64 5.12 31.15
C ARG A 179 25.31 3.88 30.33
N ARG A 180 24.02 3.61 30.15
CA ARG A 180 23.51 2.49 29.35
C ARG A 180 22.39 2.99 28.45
N PHE A 181 22.38 2.49 27.22
CA PHE A 181 21.27 2.70 26.31
C PHE A 181 20.19 1.66 26.57
N ALA A 182 18.94 2.08 26.49
CA ALA A 182 17.80 1.19 26.48
C ALA A 182 16.82 1.62 25.39
N ARG A 183 16.18 0.65 24.76
CA ARG A 183 15.15 0.86 23.77
C ARG A 183 13.81 0.46 24.32
N LEU A 184 12.80 1.28 24.07
CA LEU A 184 11.39 0.97 24.31
C LEU A 184 10.62 1.04 23.00
N LYS A 185 9.91 -0.05 22.65
CA LYS A 185 8.99 -0.07 21.51
C LYS A 185 7.64 0.47 21.94
N MET A 186 7.06 1.40 21.20
CA MET A 186 5.66 1.73 21.40
C MET A 186 4.77 0.56 20.94
N PRO A 187 3.85 0.04 21.78
CA PRO A 187 3.01 -1.09 21.42
C PRO A 187 2.02 -0.70 20.29
N PRO A 188 2.08 -1.32 19.11
CA PRO A 188 1.22 -0.95 17.98
C PRO A 188 -0.27 -1.30 18.20
N LEU A 189 -0.56 -2.17 19.17
CA LEU A 189 -1.93 -2.54 19.54
C LEU A 189 -2.65 -1.47 20.36
N LEU A 190 -1.91 -0.49 20.89
CA LEU A 190 -2.48 0.61 21.65
C LEU A 190 -2.69 1.82 20.73
N PRO A 191 -3.82 2.56 20.87
CA PRO A 191 -4.00 3.83 20.17
C PRO A 191 -2.84 4.77 20.51
N ARG A 192 -2.23 5.35 19.46
CA ARG A 192 -1.12 6.30 19.68
C ARG A 192 -1.56 7.55 20.42
N PHE A 193 -2.78 8.01 20.18
CA PHE A 193 -3.36 9.19 20.82
C PHE A 193 -4.28 8.75 21.96
N LEU A 194 -3.84 8.91 23.19
CA LEU A 194 -4.57 8.55 24.40
C LEU A 194 -5.60 9.65 24.73
N PRO A 195 -6.92 9.37 24.70
CA PRO A 195 -7.95 10.39 25.00
C PRO A 195 -8.05 10.67 26.49
N LEU A 196 -8.03 11.93 26.91
CA LEU A 196 -8.29 12.36 28.29
C LEU A 196 -9.79 12.21 28.65
N PRO A 197 -10.18 12.33 29.94
CA PRO A 197 -11.55 12.08 30.40
C PRO A 197 -12.65 12.90 29.71
N ASP A 198 -12.32 14.07 29.15
CA ASP A 198 -13.26 14.91 28.41
C ASP A 198 -13.56 14.42 26.98
N GLY A 199 -12.74 13.50 26.44
CA GLY A 199 -12.87 12.99 25.08
C GLY A 199 -12.45 13.98 23.97
N GLU A 200 -11.95 15.17 24.33
CA GLU A 200 -11.55 16.23 23.40
C GLU A 200 -10.03 16.39 23.33
N ARG A 201 -9.34 16.14 24.44
CA ARG A 201 -7.88 16.23 24.53
C ARG A 201 -7.24 14.86 24.37
N PHE A 202 -6.13 14.82 23.65
CA PHE A 202 -5.39 13.60 23.33
C PHE A 202 -3.90 13.80 23.59
N VAL A 203 -3.28 12.82 24.24
CA VAL A 203 -1.83 12.82 24.55
C VAL A 203 -1.14 11.72 23.74
N PRO A 204 -0.04 11.99 23.03
CA PRO A 204 0.75 10.95 22.38
C PRO A 204 1.30 9.95 23.40
N ILE A 205 1.16 8.65 23.11
CA ILE A 205 1.55 7.57 24.03
C ILE A 205 3.04 7.59 24.34
N GLU A 206 3.88 7.99 23.38
CA GLU A 206 5.32 8.13 23.58
C GLU A 206 5.66 9.16 24.66
N GLN A 207 4.87 10.22 24.83
CA GLN A 207 5.06 11.18 25.91
C GLN A 207 4.58 10.61 27.25
N VAL A 208 3.44 9.90 27.27
CA VAL A 208 2.95 9.22 28.49
C VAL A 208 3.99 8.23 29.01
N VAL A 209 4.65 7.48 28.10
CA VAL A 209 5.74 6.57 28.48
C VAL A 209 6.99 7.31 28.94
N ALA A 210 7.35 8.40 28.27
CA ALA A 210 8.49 9.25 28.64
C ALA A 210 8.36 9.83 30.07
N ASP A 211 7.16 10.29 30.43
CA ASP A 211 6.82 10.81 31.77
C ASP A 211 6.97 9.77 32.90
N HIS A 212 6.98 8.48 32.57
CA HIS A 212 7.01 7.36 33.53
C HIS A 212 8.21 6.42 33.37
N LEU A 213 9.31 6.91 32.77
CA LEU A 213 10.53 6.12 32.57
C LEU A 213 11.15 5.66 33.90
N ASP A 214 10.98 6.40 34.98
CA ASP A 214 11.41 6.05 36.33
C ASP A 214 10.82 4.70 36.80
N ARG A 215 9.59 4.38 36.40
CA ARG A 215 8.93 3.10 36.72
C ARG A 215 9.46 1.94 35.87
N LEU A 216 9.95 2.23 34.67
CA LEU A 216 10.54 1.25 33.75
C LEU A 216 12.02 0.97 34.06
N PHE A 217 12.71 1.93 34.68
CA PHE A 217 14.12 1.82 35.06
C PHE A 217 14.32 2.12 36.55
N PRO A 218 13.74 1.31 37.46
CA PRO A 218 13.79 1.57 38.89
C PRO A 218 15.24 1.60 39.40
N GLY A 219 15.60 2.67 40.12
CA GLY A 219 16.94 2.86 40.69
C GLY A 219 17.98 3.42 39.72
N MET A 220 17.61 3.71 38.47
CA MET A 220 18.48 4.36 37.49
C MET A 220 18.15 5.85 37.36
N GLU A 221 19.14 6.68 37.04
CA GLU A 221 18.95 8.08 36.65
C GLU A 221 18.63 8.13 35.15
N ILE A 222 17.47 8.69 34.78
CA ILE A 222 17.15 8.96 33.37
C ILE A 222 17.93 10.19 32.93
N VAL A 223 18.87 10.03 31.98
CA VAL A 223 19.72 11.12 31.48
C VAL A 223 19.01 11.87 30.35
N THR A 224 18.57 11.14 29.33
CA THR A 224 17.80 11.67 28.19
C THR A 224 16.91 10.58 27.60
N HIS A 225 15.87 10.98 26.89
CA HIS A 225 15.11 10.10 26.01
C HIS A 225 14.80 10.81 24.69
N HIS A 226 14.70 10.07 23.59
CA HIS A 226 14.39 10.62 22.27
C HIS A 226 13.51 9.66 21.46
N VAL A 227 12.53 10.18 20.75
CA VAL A 227 11.70 9.41 19.82
C VAL A 227 12.46 9.15 18.51
N PHE A 228 12.39 7.93 18.00
CA PHE A 228 12.95 7.56 16.71
C PHE A 228 12.15 6.46 16.01
N ARG A 229 12.28 6.39 14.69
CA ARG A 229 11.63 5.39 13.84
C ARG A 229 12.56 4.94 12.72
N VAL A 230 12.54 3.65 12.42
CA VAL A 230 13.38 3.04 11.37
C VAL A 230 12.49 2.49 10.27
N THR A 231 12.78 2.88 9.04
CA THR A 231 12.26 2.23 7.83
C THR A 231 13.31 1.26 7.33
N ARG A 232 12.90 0.02 7.11
CA ARG A 232 13.71 -1.02 6.48
C ARG A 232 13.20 -1.28 5.07
N ASP A 233 14.00 -1.92 4.24
CA ASP A 233 13.50 -2.46 2.98
C ASP A 233 12.28 -3.38 3.23
N ALA A 234 11.37 -3.40 2.25
CA ALA A 234 10.34 -4.42 2.24
C ALA A 234 11.04 -5.74 1.84
N ASP A 235 11.14 -6.68 2.78
CA ASP A 235 11.41 -8.08 2.46
C ASP A 235 10.31 -8.49 1.47
N LEU A 236 10.65 -8.73 0.19
CA LEU A 236 9.90 -9.55 -0.77
C LEU A 236 10.62 -9.66 -2.12
N ASP A 237 10.57 -10.88 -2.67
CA ASP A 237 11.28 -11.36 -3.83
C ASP A 237 11.27 -10.42 -5.05
N VAL A 238 12.49 -10.13 -5.50
CA VAL A 238 12.94 -9.81 -6.85
C VAL A 238 11.91 -9.14 -7.77
N GLU A 239 12.11 -7.84 -8.01
CA GLU A 239 11.66 -7.21 -9.26
C GLU A 239 12.49 -7.80 -10.41
N GLU A 240 12.12 -8.98 -10.91
CA GLU A 240 12.73 -9.55 -12.14
C GLU A 240 12.43 -8.70 -13.38
N ASP A 241 11.42 -7.80 -13.31
CA ASP A 241 10.94 -7.03 -14.46
C ASP A 241 11.56 -5.62 -14.61
N GLU A 242 12.29 -5.10 -13.61
CA GLU A 242 12.71 -3.68 -13.61
C GLU A 242 14.21 -3.43 -13.89
N ALA A 243 15.02 -4.48 -14.04
CA ALA A 243 16.42 -4.35 -14.43
C ALA A 243 16.61 -4.65 -15.92
N GLU A 244 16.96 -3.63 -16.72
CA GLU A 244 17.34 -3.83 -18.14
C GLU A 244 18.63 -4.67 -18.28
N ASP A 245 19.40 -4.85 -17.19
CA ASP A 245 20.60 -5.70 -17.13
C ASP A 245 20.41 -6.88 -16.15
N LEU A 246 20.29 -8.07 -16.73
CA LEU A 246 20.14 -9.35 -16.02
C LEU A 246 21.32 -9.63 -15.07
N LEU A 247 22.52 -9.14 -15.36
CA LEU A 247 23.70 -9.38 -14.53
C LEU A 247 23.65 -8.56 -13.24
N ALA A 248 23.28 -7.28 -13.34
CA ALA A 248 23.08 -6.40 -12.19
C ALA A 248 21.95 -6.91 -11.29
N ALA A 249 20.86 -7.41 -11.87
CA ALA A 249 19.75 -8.03 -11.13
C ALA A 249 20.19 -9.27 -10.33
N VAL A 250 21.02 -10.13 -10.92
CA VAL A 250 21.54 -11.34 -10.27
C VAL A 250 22.52 -11.01 -9.13
N GLU A 251 23.38 -10.02 -9.29
CA GLU A 251 24.29 -9.56 -8.23
C GLU A 251 23.54 -8.96 -7.04
N LEU A 252 22.50 -8.16 -7.31
CA LEU A 252 21.60 -7.57 -6.32
C LEU A 252 20.83 -8.62 -5.50
N VAL A 253 20.36 -9.69 -6.15
CA VAL A 253 19.67 -10.81 -5.47
C VAL A 253 20.62 -11.61 -4.58
N LEU A 254 21.88 -11.79 -5.01
CA LEU A 254 22.89 -12.52 -4.26
C LEU A 254 23.43 -11.74 -3.05
N SER A 255 23.48 -10.40 -3.11
CA SER A 255 23.91 -9.54 -2.00
C SER A 255 22.84 -9.47 -0.88
N ARG A 256 21.56 -9.32 -1.26
CA ARG A 256 20.41 -9.21 -0.34
C ARG A 256 20.15 -10.48 0.48
N ARG A 257 20.27 -11.67 -0.12
CA ARG A 257 20.10 -12.97 0.58
C ARG A 257 21.08 -13.18 1.74
N ARG A 258 22.20 -12.45 1.77
CA ARG A 258 23.23 -12.60 2.80
C ARG A 258 23.01 -11.72 4.04
N ARG A 259 22.16 -10.68 3.98
CA ARG A 259 22.16 -9.60 4.99
C ARG A 259 20.86 -9.36 5.75
N GLY A 260 19.74 -9.91 5.31
CA GLY A 260 18.44 -9.61 5.93
C GLY A 260 18.02 -8.15 5.69
N ALA A 261 16.85 -7.77 6.21
CA ALA A 261 16.22 -6.48 5.91
C ALA A 261 17.08 -5.27 6.32
N MET A 262 17.66 -4.56 5.34
CA MET A 262 18.55 -3.41 5.56
C MET A 262 17.79 -2.19 6.10
N SER A 263 18.44 -1.42 6.97
CA SER A 263 17.90 -0.12 7.41
C SER A 263 18.07 0.90 6.29
N VAL A 264 16.99 1.54 5.87
CA VAL A 264 16.99 2.47 4.72
C VAL A 264 16.91 3.93 5.20
N ARG A 265 16.09 4.19 6.23
CA ARG A 265 15.82 5.53 6.76
C ARG A 265 15.76 5.50 8.28
N LEU A 266 16.38 6.47 8.94
CA LEU A 266 16.18 6.75 10.35
C LEU A 266 15.55 8.14 10.50
N GLU A 267 14.34 8.17 11.04
CA GLU A 267 13.63 9.39 11.43
C GLU A 267 13.86 9.64 12.92
N ILE A 268 14.24 10.86 13.27
CA ILE A 268 14.51 11.27 14.66
C ILE A 268 13.87 12.61 14.97
N GLU A 269 13.50 12.81 16.24
CA GLU A 269 13.17 14.14 16.73
C GLU A 269 14.41 15.05 16.67
N ARG A 270 14.23 16.35 16.39
CA ARG A 270 15.34 17.31 16.30
C ARG A 270 16.12 17.46 17.61
N SER A 271 15.47 17.26 18.76
CA SER A 271 16.10 17.32 20.09
C SER A 271 17.09 16.18 20.36
N MET A 272 17.21 15.18 19.49
CA MET A 272 18.10 14.04 19.69
C MET A 272 19.56 14.46 19.83
N THR A 273 20.18 14.05 20.94
CA THR A 273 21.60 14.32 21.18
C THR A 273 22.51 13.62 20.16
N ALA A 274 23.64 14.25 19.83
CA ALA A 274 24.63 13.67 18.92
C ALA A 274 25.16 12.29 19.40
N GLU A 275 25.26 12.09 20.71
CA GLU A 275 25.64 10.80 21.33
C GLU A 275 24.68 9.67 20.91
N VAL A 276 23.37 9.89 21.10
CA VAL A 276 22.33 8.90 20.76
C VAL A 276 22.22 8.73 19.25
N ARG A 277 22.29 9.82 18.47
CA ARG A 277 22.27 9.76 17.00
C ARG A 277 23.44 8.93 16.45
N SER A 278 24.66 9.19 16.90
CA SER A 278 25.84 8.43 16.47
C SER A 278 25.82 6.97 16.91
N LEU A 279 25.22 6.67 18.06
CA LEU A 279 24.96 5.30 18.49
C LEU A 279 24.00 4.61 17.50
N LEU A 280 22.82 5.18 17.27
CA LEU A 280 21.81 4.60 16.37
C LEU A 280 22.35 4.42 14.94
N MET A 281 23.07 5.41 14.41
CA MET A 281 23.70 5.31 13.09
C MET A 281 24.67 4.14 12.99
N ARG A 282 25.52 3.95 13.99
CA ARG A 282 26.50 2.87 14.00
C ARG A 282 25.84 1.50 14.09
N GLU A 283 24.88 1.34 15.02
CA GLU A 283 24.24 0.04 15.26
C GLU A 283 23.24 -0.34 14.15
N LEU A 284 22.71 0.64 13.41
CA LEU A 284 21.81 0.41 12.27
C LEU A 284 22.52 0.44 10.91
N GLU A 285 23.85 0.65 10.91
CA GLU A 285 24.70 0.75 9.72
C GLU A 285 24.25 1.84 8.72
N LEU A 286 23.85 2.99 9.25
CA LEU A 286 23.31 4.11 8.47
C LEU A 286 24.32 5.24 8.28
N THR A 287 24.27 5.88 7.12
CA THR A 287 25.00 7.10 6.81
C THR A 287 24.20 8.36 7.15
N LEU A 288 24.85 9.52 7.18
CA LEU A 288 24.18 10.81 7.47
C LEU A 288 23.06 11.13 6.47
N ASP A 289 23.19 10.70 5.22
CA ASP A 289 22.21 10.95 4.17
C ASP A 289 20.92 10.14 4.33
N GLN A 290 20.93 9.16 5.24
CA GLN A 290 19.77 8.35 5.59
C GLN A 290 19.06 8.84 6.86
N ILE A 291 19.53 9.95 7.44
CA ILE A 291 18.96 10.54 8.66
C ILE A 291 18.04 11.72 8.29
N TYR A 292 16.82 11.67 8.83
CA TYR A 292 15.78 12.66 8.61
C TYR A 292 15.29 13.17 9.97
N GLU A 293 15.48 14.47 10.21
CA GLU A 293 15.11 15.13 11.46
C GLU A 293 13.79 15.89 11.24
N THR A 294 12.88 15.82 12.22
CA THR A 294 11.59 16.54 12.21
C THR A 294 11.42 17.36 13.48
N ASP A 295 10.74 18.50 13.35
CA ASP A 295 10.27 19.32 14.47
C ASP A 295 8.87 18.90 14.97
N GLY A 296 8.18 18.09 14.17
CA GLY A 296 6.83 17.60 14.45
C GLY A 296 6.79 16.20 15.05
N LEU A 297 5.60 15.60 15.00
CA LEU A 297 5.40 14.21 15.39
C LEU A 297 6.00 13.29 14.32
N LEU A 298 6.80 12.30 14.73
CA LEU A 298 7.19 11.20 13.83
C LEU A 298 5.96 10.34 13.49
N ASP A 299 6.03 9.47 12.48
CA ASP A 299 4.97 8.48 12.18
C ASP A 299 3.56 9.09 12.00
N LEU A 300 3.44 10.10 11.15
CA LEU A 300 2.16 10.79 10.93
C LEU A 300 1.06 9.87 10.36
N GLY A 301 1.38 8.65 9.92
CA GLY A 301 0.40 7.60 9.67
C GLY A 301 -0.53 7.33 10.86
N ALA A 302 -0.08 7.55 12.10
CA ALA A 302 -0.92 7.38 13.28
C ALA A 302 -2.10 8.37 13.37
N LEU A 303 -2.09 9.46 12.59
CA LEU A 303 -3.20 10.42 12.51
C LEU A 303 -4.52 9.78 12.08
N TRP A 304 -4.49 8.61 11.44
CA TRP A 304 -5.68 7.78 11.20
C TRP A 304 -6.50 7.52 12.48
N GLY A 305 -5.86 7.47 13.65
CA GLY A 305 -6.55 7.35 14.93
C GLY A 305 -7.45 8.55 15.25
N LEU A 306 -7.06 9.77 14.86
CA LEU A 306 -7.90 10.97 14.99
C LEU A 306 -8.92 11.07 13.86
N VAL A 307 -8.56 10.67 12.64
CA VAL A 307 -9.50 10.60 11.50
C VAL A 307 -10.65 9.62 11.78
N ALA A 308 -10.43 8.60 12.62
CA ALA A 308 -11.45 7.64 13.02
C ALA A 308 -12.50 8.18 14.00
N LEU A 309 -12.32 9.37 14.58
CA LEU A 309 -13.29 9.98 15.51
C LEU A 309 -14.68 10.14 14.87
N ASP A 310 -15.74 9.92 15.64
CA ASP A 310 -17.12 10.07 15.17
C ASP A 310 -17.55 11.55 15.14
N ARG A 311 -17.07 12.27 14.12
CA ARG A 311 -17.28 13.71 13.88
C ARG A 311 -17.63 13.94 12.41
N PRO A 312 -18.83 13.51 11.94
CA PRO A 312 -19.19 13.57 10.51
C PRO A 312 -19.19 14.99 9.93
N GLU A 313 -19.43 16.02 10.76
CA GLU A 313 -19.35 17.43 10.37
C GLU A 313 -17.93 17.89 10.04
N LEU A 314 -16.90 17.15 10.47
CA LEU A 314 -15.49 17.41 10.19
C LEU A 314 -14.92 16.53 9.08
N LYS A 315 -15.78 15.79 8.36
CA LYS A 315 -15.42 14.84 7.30
C LYS A 315 -16.17 15.13 6.00
N GLU A 316 -15.69 14.58 4.90
CA GLU A 316 -16.46 14.55 3.66
C GLU A 316 -17.69 13.62 3.82
N PRO A 317 -18.85 13.97 3.24
CA PRO A 317 -20.00 13.09 3.25
C PRO A 317 -19.66 11.73 2.62
N PRO A 318 -20.00 10.60 3.26
CA PRO A 318 -19.71 9.29 2.71
C PRO A 318 -20.47 9.08 1.39
N TRP A 319 -19.77 8.58 0.39
CA TRP A 319 -20.40 8.17 -0.87
C TRP A 319 -21.10 6.83 -0.71
N THR A 320 -22.37 6.75 -1.14
CA THR A 320 -23.12 5.48 -1.20
C THR A 320 -23.23 5.04 -2.66
N PRO A 321 -22.60 3.93 -3.05
CA PRO A 321 -22.68 3.42 -4.41
C PRO A 321 -24.12 3.07 -4.82
N ILE A 322 -24.44 3.29 -6.09
CA ILE A 322 -25.78 3.08 -6.65
C ILE A 322 -25.81 1.75 -7.42
N THR A 323 -26.90 1.01 -7.34
CA THR A 323 -27.09 -0.17 -8.20
C THR A 323 -27.34 0.30 -9.64
N PRO A 324 -26.58 -0.19 -10.64
CA PRO A 324 -26.83 0.15 -12.04
C PRO A 324 -28.29 -0.08 -12.42
N SER A 325 -28.92 0.88 -13.10
CA SER A 325 -30.37 0.85 -13.37
C SER A 325 -30.86 -0.45 -14.03
N GLN A 326 -30.01 -1.06 -14.86
CA GLN A 326 -30.27 -2.31 -15.56
C GLN A 326 -30.31 -3.52 -14.61
N LEU A 327 -29.65 -3.42 -13.44
CA LEU A 327 -29.60 -4.43 -12.38
C LEU A 327 -30.55 -4.11 -11.22
N VAL A 328 -31.36 -3.06 -11.30
CA VAL A 328 -32.41 -2.82 -10.30
C VAL A 328 -33.52 -3.84 -10.51
N SER A 329 -33.90 -4.53 -9.44
CA SER A 329 -34.97 -5.54 -9.44
C SER A 329 -35.91 -5.26 -8.26
N GLU A 330 -37.21 -5.18 -8.53
CA GLU A 330 -38.25 -5.00 -7.49
C GLU A 330 -38.58 -6.34 -6.79
N ASP A 331 -38.41 -7.47 -7.49
CA ASP A 331 -38.86 -8.80 -7.08
C ASP A 331 -37.69 -9.79 -6.86
N GLY A 332 -36.72 -9.42 -6.02
CA GLY A 332 -35.61 -10.31 -5.62
C GLY A 332 -34.26 -9.95 -6.25
N PRO A 333 -33.25 -10.85 -6.18
CA PRO A 333 -31.90 -10.53 -6.65
C PRO A 333 -31.86 -10.25 -8.16
N PRO A 334 -30.94 -9.38 -8.63
CA PRO A 334 -30.78 -9.10 -10.05
C PRO A 334 -30.46 -10.38 -10.85
N ASP A 335 -31.06 -10.51 -12.03
CA ASP A 335 -30.73 -11.54 -13.03
C ASP A 335 -29.74 -10.92 -14.03
N VAL A 336 -28.45 -10.98 -13.68
CA VAL A 336 -27.36 -10.39 -14.44
C VAL A 336 -27.24 -11.07 -15.80
N PHE A 337 -27.43 -12.39 -15.89
CA PHE A 337 -27.30 -13.11 -17.17
C PHE A 337 -28.39 -12.75 -18.16
N ARG A 338 -29.63 -12.55 -17.70
CA ARG A 338 -30.74 -12.04 -18.53
C ARG A 338 -30.44 -10.63 -19.01
N VAL A 339 -29.98 -9.75 -18.13
CA VAL A 339 -29.61 -8.37 -18.50
C VAL A 339 -28.55 -8.37 -19.59
N LEU A 340 -27.46 -9.13 -19.42
CA LEU A 340 -26.38 -9.20 -20.41
C LEU A 340 -26.82 -9.83 -21.74
N ARG A 341 -27.79 -10.75 -21.71
CA ARG A 341 -28.33 -11.37 -22.92
C ARG A 341 -29.27 -10.43 -23.67
N ASP A 342 -30.17 -9.75 -22.96
CA ASP A 342 -31.31 -9.05 -23.54
C ASP A 342 -30.99 -7.57 -23.80
N ALA A 343 -30.21 -6.92 -22.92
CA ALA A 343 -29.85 -5.50 -23.00
C ALA A 343 -28.42 -5.25 -23.52
N GLY A 344 -27.56 -6.27 -23.49
CA GLY A 344 -26.18 -6.19 -23.98
C GLY A 344 -25.15 -5.90 -22.88
N ASP A 345 -23.99 -5.39 -23.28
CA ASP A 345 -22.86 -5.15 -22.38
C ASP A 345 -23.19 -4.10 -21.31
N LEU A 346 -22.71 -4.35 -20.08
CA LEU A 346 -22.86 -3.45 -18.94
C LEU A 346 -21.48 -2.98 -18.48
N LEU A 347 -21.21 -1.69 -18.64
CA LEU A 347 -20.05 -1.02 -18.07
C LEU A 347 -20.44 -0.49 -16.68
N VAL A 348 -19.70 -0.87 -15.66
CA VAL A 348 -19.82 -0.36 -14.30
C VAL A 348 -18.61 0.47 -13.93
N HIS A 349 -18.83 1.54 -13.18
CA HIS A 349 -17.82 2.50 -12.77
C HIS A 349 -17.79 2.62 -11.24
N HIS A 350 -16.86 1.93 -10.60
CA HIS A 350 -16.64 2.01 -9.15
C HIS A 350 -15.86 3.29 -8.81
N PRO A 351 -16.11 3.94 -7.66
CA PRO A 351 -17.03 3.55 -6.59
C PRO A 351 -18.48 4.04 -6.80
N TYR A 352 -18.81 4.63 -7.94
CA TYR A 352 -20.13 5.22 -8.22
C TYR A 352 -21.21 4.15 -8.34
N ASP A 353 -20.93 3.11 -9.11
CA ASP A 353 -21.73 1.90 -9.19
C ASP A 353 -21.36 0.94 -8.05
N SER A 354 -22.36 0.25 -7.51
CA SER A 354 -22.17 -0.70 -6.42
C SER A 354 -21.49 -1.98 -6.90
N PHE A 355 -20.28 -2.23 -6.40
CA PHE A 355 -19.54 -3.48 -6.65
C PHE A 355 -20.33 -4.70 -6.16
N SER A 356 -21.01 -4.58 -5.01
CA SER A 356 -21.80 -5.67 -4.43
C SER A 356 -23.03 -6.04 -5.28
N SER A 357 -23.73 -5.06 -5.85
CA SER A 357 -24.91 -5.33 -6.68
C SER A 357 -24.57 -5.50 -8.17
N SER A 358 -23.29 -5.53 -8.55
CA SER A 358 -22.85 -5.72 -9.93
C SER A 358 -21.88 -6.90 -10.06
N VAL A 359 -20.59 -6.70 -9.80
CA VAL A 359 -19.54 -7.71 -9.99
C VAL A 359 -19.68 -8.86 -8.99
N GLU A 360 -19.95 -8.58 -7.70
CA GLU A 360 -20.19 -9.65 -6.74
C GLU A 360 -21.49 -10.39 -7.05
N ALA A 361 -22.55 -9.66 -7.39
CA ALA A 361 -23.83 -10.24 -7.79
C ALA A 361 -23.67 -11.20 -8.98
N PHE A 362 -22.85 -10.85 -9.98
CA PHE A 362 -22.54 -11.70 -11.12
C PHE A 362 -21.91 -13.04 -10.70
N VAL A 363 -20.91 -13.02 -9.80
CA VAL A 363 -20.25 -14.25 -9.31
C VAL A 363 -21.19 -15.03 -8.38
N GLU A 364 -21.95 -14.32 -7.55
CA GLU A 364 -22.91 -14.90 -6.62
C GLU A 364 -24.03 -15.65 -7.36
N GLU A 365 -24.62 -15.04 -8.39
CA GLU A 365 -25.61 -15.66 -9.25
C GLU A 365 -25.02 -16.88 -9.98
N ALA A 366 -23.80 -16.75 -10.53
CA ALA A 366 -23.10 -17.86 -11.17
C ALA A 366 -22.91 -19.06 -10.22
N SER A 367 -22.66 -18.79 -8.94
CA SER A 367 -22.49 -19.84 -7.92
C SER A 367 -23.76 -20.61 -7.62
N ARG A 368 -24.95 -19.99 -7.78
CA ARG A 368 -26.25 -20.58 -7.44
C ARG A 368 -26.99 -21.17 -8.63
N ASP A 369 -26.78 -20.64 -9.83
CA ASP A 369 -27.51 -21.08 -11.04
C ASP A 369 -27.14 -22.51 -11.44
N ALA A 370 -28.15 -23.40 -11.54
CA ALA A 370 -27.97 -24.81 -11.90
C ALA A 370 -27.51 -25.03 -13.35
N ASP A 371 -27.73 -24.06 -14.25
CA ASP A 371 -27.30 -24.13 -15.64
C ASP A 371 -25.84 -23.67 -15.83
N VAL A 372 -25.20 -23.11 -14.81
CA VAL A 372 -23.77 -22.77 -14.86
C VAL A 372 -22.93 -24.04 -14.76
N LEU A 373 -22.06 -24.23 -15.75
CA LEU A 373 -21.20 -25.40 -15.88
C LEU A 373 -19.80 -25.15 -15.30
N ALA A 374 -19.27 -23.94 -15.49
CA ALA A 374 -17.92 -23.59 -15.06
C ALA A 374 -17.77 -22.11 -14.70
N ILE A 375 -16.88 -21.83 -13.75
CA ILE A 375 -16.44 -20.48 -13.37
C ILE A 375 -14.90 -20.47 -13.40
N LYS A 376 -14.29 -19.54 -14.12
CA LYS A 376 -12.84 -19.30 -14.08
C LYS A 376 -12.58 -17.87 -13.65
N GLN A 377 -11.77 -17.66 -12.61
CA GLN A 377 -11.54 -16.32 -12.07
C GLN A 377 -10.09 -16.10 -11.67
N THR A 378 -9.56 -14.91 -11.94
CA THR A 378 -8.29 -14.43 -11.37
C THR A 378 -8.54 -13.78 -10.01
N LEU A 379 -7.71 -14.10 -9.03
CA LEU A 379 -7.76 -13.56 -7.68
C LEU A 379 -6.41 -12.95 -7.34
N TYR A 380 -6.39 -11.64 -7.16
CA TYR A 380 -5.23 -10.83 -6.82
C TYR A 380 -5.55 -10.05 -5.55
N ARG A 381 -4.74 -10.22 -4.49
CA ARG A 381 -4.91 -9.58 -3.17
C ARG A 381 -6.35 -9.66 -2.63
N THR A 382 -6.73 -10.83 -2.18
CA THR A 382 -8.06 -11.07 -1.61
C THR A 382 -7.90 -11.70 -0.24
N SER A 383 -8.76 -11.35 0.72
CA SER A 383 -8.80 -12.02 2.01
C SER A 383 -9.61 -13.32 1.92
N ALA A 384 -9.36 -14.25 2.85
CA ALA A 384 -10.01 -15.57 2.86
C ALA A 384 -11.54 -15.51 2.98
N ASP A 385 -12.08 -14.42 3.53
CA ASP A 385 -13.50 -14.29 3.89
C ASP A 385 -14.25 -13.27 3.03
N THR A 386 -13.90 -13.15 1.75
CA THR A 386 -14.65 -12.29 0.82
C THR A 386 -15.90 -13.00 0.27
N PRO A 387 -16.96 -12.25 -0.08
CA PRO A 387 -18.14 -12.81 -0.76
C PRO A 387 -17.80 -13.64 -1.99
N ILE A 388 -16.82 -13.21 -2.78
CA ILE A 388 -16.36 -13.90 -4.00
C ILE A 388 -15.75 -15.26 -3.69
N VAL A 389 -14.84 -15.36 -2.71
CA VAL A 389 -14.23 -16.65 -2.32
C VAL A 389 -15.32 -17.63 -1.86
N ARG A 390 -16.28 -17.16 -1.04
CA ARG A 390 -17.42 -17.98 -0.60
C ARG A 390 -18.29 -18.44 -1.78
N ALA A 391 -18.46 -17.61 -2.80
CA ALA A 391 -19.20 -17.98 -4.00
C ALA A 391 -18.50 -19.04 -4.85
N LEU A 392 -17.17 -18.95 -5.00
CA LEU A 392 -16.39 -19.96 -5.69
C LEU A 392 -16.41 -21.31 -4.96
N ILE A 393 -16.31 -21.31 -3.63
CA ILE A 393 -16.45 -22.51 -2.78
C ILE A 393 -17.81 -23.17 -3.03
N ARG A 394 -18.91 -22.43 -2.87
CA ARG A 394 -20.27 -22.97 -3.09
C ARG A 394 -20.46 -23.52 -4.50
N ALA A 395 -19.90 -22.85 -5.51
CA ALA A 395 -19.99 -23.32 -6.89
C ALA A 395 -19.30 -24.67 -7.07
N ALA A 396 -18.12 -24.86 -6.47
CA ALA A 396 -17.38 -26.12 -6.51
C ALA A 396 -18.11 -27.24 -5.75
N GLU A 397 -18.65 -26.94 -4.56
CA GLU A 397 -19.46 -27.88 -3.76
C GLU A 397 -20.75 -28.29 -4.49
N ALA A 398 -21.32 -27.41 -5.31
CA ALA A 398 -22.46 -27.71 -6.19
C ALA A 398 -22.07 -28.53 -7.44
N GLY A 399 -20.80 -28.92 -7.59
CA GLY A 399 -20.30 -29.75 -8.68
C GLY A 399 -19.93 -29.00 -9.97
N LYS A 400 -19.86 -27.66 -9.93
CA LYS A 400 -19.42 -26.84 -11.07
C LYS A 400 -17.91 -26.91 -11.20
N GLN A 401 -17.41 -26.78 -12.43
CA GLN A 401 -15.97 -26.71 -12.67
C GLN A 401 -15.45 -25.31 -12.31
N VAL A 402 -14.76 -25.17 -11.18
CA VAL A 402 -14.23 -23.88 -10.71
C VAL A 402 -12.72 -23.85 -10.84
N VAL A 403 -12.19 -22.82 -11.50
CA VAL A 403 -10.75 -22.54 -11.60
C VAL A 403 -10.47 -21.18 -10.98
N ALA A 404 -9.52 -21.13 -10.06
CA ALA A 404 -9.06 -19.88 -9.44
C ALA A 404 -7.57 -19.70 -9.69
N LEU A 405 -7.21 -18.64 -10.42
CA LEU A 405 -5.81 -18.26 -10.57
C LEU A 405 -5.42 -17.35 -9.40
N VAL A 406 -4.45 -17.78 -8.59
CA VAL A 406 -4.01 -17.08 -7.39
C VAL A 406 -2.61 -16.56 -7.59
N GLU A 407 -2.46 -15.24 -7.47
CA GLU A 407 -1.14 -14.61 -7.47
C GLU A 407 -0.54 -14.66 -6.07
N LEU A 408 0.43 -15.56 -5.86
CA LEU A 408 1.13 -15.70 -4.58
C LEU A 408 2.16 -14.58 -4.36
N GLN A 409 2.62 -13.90 -5.42
CA GLN A 409 3.63 -12.83 -5.33
C GLN A 409 3.03 -11.43 -5.17
N ALA A 410 1.78 -11.34 -4.72
CA ALA A 410 1.14 -10.05 -4.49
C ALA A 410 1.66 -9.42 -3.18
N ARG A 411 2.36 -8.29 -3.30
CA ARG A 411 3.11 -7.67 -2.19
C ARG A 411 2.23 -7.47 -0.94
N PHE A 412 2.75 -7.86 0.21
CA PHE A 412 2.21 -7.67 1.58
C PHE A 412 1.07 -8.61 2.02
N ASP A 413 0.59 -9.52 1.16
CA ASP A 413 -0.57 -10.38 1.44
C ASP A 413 -0.27 -11.89 1.34
N GLU A 414 0.99 -12.30 1.30
CA GLU A 414 1.40 -13.67 0.92
C GLU A 414 0.88 -14.74 1.87
N GLN A 415 0.93 -14.50 3.19
CA GLN A 415 0.43 -15.44 4.19
C GLN A 415 -1.10 -15.62 4.12
N ALA A 416 -1.82 -14.53 3.84
CA ALA A 416 -3.26 -14.58 3.63
C ALA A 416 -3.57 -15.39 2.36
N ASN A 417 -2.84 -15.12 1.26
CA ASN A 417 -2.99 -15.80 -0.02
C ASN A 417 -2.79 -17.32 0.06
N ILE A 418 -1.76 -17.78 0.78
CA ILE A 418 -1.52 -19.22 0.98
C ILE A 418 -2.67 -19.88 1.75
N THR A 419 -3.23 -19.19 2.76
CA THR A 419 -4.25 -19.77 3.63
C THR A 419 -5.58 -19.99 2.89
N TRP A 420 -6.04 -19.02 2.10
CA TRP A 420 -7.30 -19.18 1.38
C TRP A 420 -7.17 -20.00 0.10
N ALA A 421 -6.00 -20.01 -0.56
CA ALA A 421 -5.74 -20.93 -1.66
C ALA A 421 -5.97 -22.40 -1.22
N ARG A 422 -5.46 -22.77 -0.04
CA ARG A 422 -5.72 -24.09 0.57
C ARG A 422 -7.20 -24.34 0.86
N THR A 423 -7.93 -23.30 1.28
CA THR A 423 -9.37 -23.40 1.55
C THR A 423 -10.16 -23.67 0.27
N LEU A 424 -9.81 -22.99 -0.84
CA LEU A 424 -10.39 -23.26 -2.16
C LEU A 424 -10.08 -24.67 -2.66
N GLU A 425 -8.83 -25.10 -2.56
CA GLU A 425 -8.41 -26.46 -2.96
C GLU A 425 -9.22 -27.54 -2.21
N GLN A 426 -9.41 -27.37 -0.90
CA GLN A 426 -10.20 -28.29 -0.07
C GLN A 426 -11.67 -28.36 -0.48
N ALA A 427 -12.23 -27.26 -1.00
CA ALA A 427 -13.59 -27.20 -1.51
C ALA A 427 -13.75 -27.77 -2.94
N GLY A 428 -12.67 -28.24 -3.57
CA GLY A 428 -12.69 -28.80 -4.92
C GLY A 428 -12.47 -27.78 -6.04
N VAL A 429 -12.05 -26.56 -5.71
CA VAL A 429 -11.65 -25.56 -6.71
C VAL A 429 -10.27 -25.92 -7.26
N HIS A 430 -10.10 -25.86 -8.58
CA HIS A 430 -8.81 -26.03 -9.22
C HIS A 430 -7.99 -24.74 -9.10
N VAL A 431 -7.17 -24.66 -8.06
CA VAL A 431 -6.28 -23.53 -7.83
C VAL A 431 -5.04 -23.65 -8.72
N VAL A 432 -4.75 -22.57 -9.43
CA VAL A 432 -3.56 -22.45 -10.28
C VAL A 432 -2.75 -21.25 -9.80
N TYR A 433 -1.45 -21.46 -9.66
CA TYR A 433 -0.49 -20.41 -9.38
C TYR A 433 0.08 -19.94 -10.72
N GLY A 434 0.24 -18.63 -10.91
CA GLY A 434 0.61 -17.99 -12.19
C GLY A 434 1.79 -18.61 -12.95
N VAL A 435 2.05 -18.12 -14.15
CA VAL A 435 3.18 -18.60 -14.97
C VAL A 435 4.50 -18.17 -14.33
N VAL A 436 5.45 -19.11 -14.20
CA VAL A 436 6.78 -18.81 -13.64
C VAL A 436 7.45 -17.66 -14.39
N GLY A 437 7.94 -16.67 -13.65
CA GLY A 437 8.57 -15.46 -14.20
C GLY A 437 7.58 -14.42 -14.75
N LEU A 438 6.26 -14.59 -14.56
CA LEU A 438 5.26 -13.62 -14.97
C LEU A 438 4.21 -13.40 -13.87
N LYS A 439 3.97 -12.14 -13.51
CA LYS A 439 2.90 -11.77 -12.59
C LYS A 439 1.57 -11.63 -13.34
N THR A 440 0.50 -12.19 -12.80
CA THR A 440 -0.84 -12.02 -13.41
C THR A 440 -1.56 -10.83 -12.80
N HIS A 441 -1.62 -9.73 -13.56
CA HIS A 441 -2.31 -8.50 -13.16
C HIS A 441 -3.70 -8.33 -13.80
N ALA A 442 -4.16 -9.24 -14.66
CA ALA A 442 -5.48 -9.16 -15.28
C ALA A 442 -6.59 -9.52 -14.28
N LYS A 443 -7.71 -8.77 -14.28
CA LYS A 443 -8.87 -9.07 -13.42
C LYS A 443 -10.02 -9.52 -14.28
N VAL A 444 -10.10 -10.83 -14.45
CA VAL A 444 -11.05 -11.45 -15.36
C VAL A 444 -11.80 -12.58 -14.67
N CYS A 445 -13.10 -12.65 -14.94
CA CYS A 445 -13.96 -13.75 -14.52
C CYS A 445 -14.74 -14.22 -15.73
N LEU A 446 -14.81 -15.53 -15.93
CA LEU A 446 -15.52 -16.18 -17.02
C LEU A 446 -16.51 -17.18 -16.43
N VAL A 447 -17.78 -17.03 -16.81
CA VAL A 447 -18.85 -17.95 -16.49
C VAL A 447 -19.29 -18.65 -17.78
N VAL A 448 -19.27 -19.98 -17.77
CA VAL A 448 -19.79 -20.81 -18.86
C VAL A 448 -21.12 -21.40 -18.42
N ARG A 449 -22.20 -21.02 -19.10
CA ARG A 449 -23.58 -21.37 -18.76
C ARG A 449 -24.24 -22.11 -19.90
N ARG A 450 -25.08 -23.09 -19.60
CA ARG A 450 -25.95 -23.76 -20.56
C ARG A 450 -27.11 -22.82 -20.91
N GLU A 451 -27.32 -22.55 -22.19
CA GLU A 451 -28.51 -21.82 -22.66
C GLU A 451 -29.19 -22.63 -23.78
N GLY A 452 -30.38 -23.17 -23.49
CA GLY A 452 -31.10 -24.05 -24.40
C GLY A 452 -30.30 -25.30 -24.76
N THR A 453 -30.00 -25.48 -26.05
CA THR A 453 -29.18 -26.61 -26.55
C THR A 453 -27.68 -26.29 -26.62
N GLY A 454 -27.28 -25.04 -26.35
CA GLY A 454 -25.91 -24.57 -26.49
C GLY A 454 -25.25 -24.19 -25.16
N ILE A 455 -24.03 -23.69 -25.28
CA ILE A 455 -23.31 -23.02 -24.18
C ILE A 455 -23.12 -21.56 -24.54
N ARG A 456 -23.18 -20.71 -23.53
CA ARG A 456 -22.89 -19.28 -23.64
C ARG A 456 -21.83 -18.90 -22.63
N ARG A 457 -20.93 -18.02 -23.05
CA ARG A 457 -19.90 -17.43 -22.21
C ARG A 457 -20.31 -16.03 -21.78
N TYR A 458 -20.19 -15.76 -20.50
CA TYR A 458 -20.32 -14.44 -19.89
C TYR A 458 -19.00 -14.10 -19.23
N ALA A 459 -18.55 -12.86 -19.36
CA ALA A 459 -17.27 -12.44 -18.81
C ALA A 459 -17.39 -11.12 -18.05
N HIS A 460 -16.56 -10.98 -17.02
CA HIS A 460 -16.20 -9.71 -16.40
C HIS A 460 -14.73 -9.40 -16.72
N LEU A 461 -14.44 -8.17 -17.13
CA LEU A 461 -13.09 -7.63 -17.28
C LEU A 461 -12.98 -6.32 -16.50
N GLY A 462 -12.12 -6.27 -15.50
CA GLY A 462 -11.94 -5.12 -14.62
C GLY A 462 -10.55 -4.48 -14.70
N THR A 463 -10.48 -3.18 -14.43
CA THR A 463 -9.21 -2.49 -14.13
C THR A 463 -8.78 -2.75 -12.68
N GLY A 464 -9.75 -2.85 -11.78
CA GLY A 464 -9.57 -3.03 -10.33
C GLY A 464 -9.65 -4.48 -9.85
N ASN A 465 -9.12 -4.71 -8.65
CA ASN A 465 -9.13 -6.01 -7.96
C ASN A 465 -10.54 -6.44 -7.52
N TYR A 466 -10.70 -7.74 -7.28
CA TYR A 466 -11.92 -8.32 -6.71
C TYR A 466 -11.98 -8.12 -5.18
N ASN A 467 -11.93 -6.87 -4.72
CA ASN A 467 -11.94 -6.50 -3.30
C ASN A 467 -12.97 -5.38 -3.04
N SER A 468 -13.96 -5.72 -2.22
CA SER A 468 -15.13 -4.88 -1.90
C SER A 468 -14.78 -3.59 -1.16
N ASP A 469 -13.72 -3.62 -0.34
CA ASP A 469 -13.29 -2.46 0.44
C ASP A 469 -12.61 -1.44 -0.47
N THR A 470 -11.68 -1.93 -1.32
CA THR A 470 -10.98 -1.07 -2.29
C THR A 470 -11.93 -0.52 -3.35
N ALA A 471 -12.95 -1.28 -3.77
CA ALA A 471 -13.94 -0.83 -4.76
C ALA A 471 -14.81 0.36 -4.29
N ARG A 472 -14.77 0.71 -3.00
CA ARG A 472 -15.43 1.91 -2.46
C ARG A 472 -14.55 3.16 -2.48
N ILE A 473 -13.25 2.99 -2.71
CA ILE A 473 -12.24 4.03 -2.57
C ILE A 473 -11.53 4.30 -3.90
N TYR A 474 -11.24 3.25 -4.67
CA TYR A 474 -10.58 3.37 -5.98
C TYR A 474 -11.60 3.56 -7.10
N GLU A 475 -11.19 4.35 -8.09
CA GLU A 475 -11.91 4.54 -9.33
C GLU A 475 -11.53 3.44 -10.33
N ASP A 476 -12.48 2.58 -10.67
CA ASP A 476 -12.24 1.39 -11.49
C ASP A 476 -13.41 1.10 -12.43
N LEU A 477 -13.08 0.63 -13.64
CA LEU A 477 -14.05 0.19 -14.64
C LEU A 477 -14.17 -1.33 -14.65
N GLY A 478 -15.40 -1.82 -14.73
CA GLY A 478 -15.73 -3.23 -14.93
C GLY A 478 -16.64 -3.40 -16.13
N LEU A 479 -16.27 -4.26 -17.08
CA LEU A 479 -17.11 -4.63 -18.22
C LEU A 479 -17.70 -6.02 -17.99
N LEU A 480 -19.02 -6.09 -17.83
CA LEU A 480 -19.80 -7.33 -17.87
C LEU A 480 -20.33 -7.51 -19.29
N THR A 481 -20.07 -8.67 -19.91
CA THR A 481 -20.40 -8.91 -21.32
C THR A 481 -20.85 -10.34 -21.59
N ALA A 482 -21.71 -10.49 -22.60
CA ALA A 482 -22.08 -11.77 -23.20
C ALA A 482 -21.59 -11.92 -24.66
N ASP A 483 -20.66 -11.05 -25.10
CA ASP A 483 -20.03 -11.12 -26.41
C ASP A 483 -19.21 -12.41 -26.54
N GLN A 484 -19.55 -13.23 -27.54
CA GLN A 484 -18.94 -14.55 -27.69
C GLN A 484 -17.47 -14.49 -28.10
N GLN A 485 -17.04 -13.46 -28.82
CA GLN A 485 -15.63 -13.32 -29.20
C GLN A 485 -14.77 -12.96 -27.99
N LEU A 486 -15.22 -12.01 -27.15
CA LEU A 486 -14.54 -11.70 -25.89
C LEU A 486 -14.55 -12.91 -24.94
N GLY A 487 -15.69 -13.61 -24.83
CA GLY A 487 -15.77 -14.83 -24.04
C GLY A 487 -14.80 -15.93 -24.50
N ASN A 488 -14.58 -16.07 -25.82
CA ASN A 488 -13.59 -17.00 -26.37
C ASN A 488 -12.16 -16.55 -26.04
N ASP A 489 -11.83 -15.27 -26.21
CA ASP A 489 -10.51 -14.74 -25.89
C ASP A 489 -10.16 -14.92 -24.40
N VAL A 490 -11.12 -14.67 -23.50
CA VAL A 490 -10.94 -14.90 -22.05
C VAL A 490 -10.77 -16.38 -21.75
N ALA A 491 -11.50 -17.26 -22.44
CA ALA A 491 -11.32 -18.71 -22.29
C ALA A 491 -9.91 -19.17 -22.71
N ASP A 492 -9.41 -18.64 -23.83
CA ASP A 492 -8.06 -18.90 -24.33
C ASP A 492 -6.99 -18.35 -23.39
N LEU A 493 -7.21 -17.18 -22.78
CA LEU A 493 -6.34 -16.61 -21.76
C LEU A 493 -6.24 -17.56 -20.56
N PHE A 494 -7.35 -18.06 -20.03
CA PHE A 494 -7.31 -19.05 -18.96
C PHE A 494 -6.60 -20.34 -19.38
N ASN A 495 -6.77 -20.81 -20.61
CA ASN A 495 -6.07 -22.00 -21.10
C ASN A 495 -4.56 -21.78 -21.20
N LEU A 496 -4.11 -20.56 -21.52
CA LEU A 496 -2.70 -20.17 -21.48
C LEU A 496 -2.17 -20.12 -20.04
N LEU A 497 -2.96 -19.62 -19.10
CA LEU A 497 -2.56 -19.49 -17.70
C LEU A 497 -2.56 -20.85 -16.96
N THR A 498 -3.44 -21.78 -17.33
CA THR A 498 -3.60 -23.07 -16.63
C THR A 498 -2.95 -24.24 -17.37
N GLY A 499 -2.36 -24.03 -18.55
CA GLY A 499 -1.85 -25.11 -19.39
C GLY A 499 -0.75 -24.67 -20.36
N TYR A 500 -0.21 -25.63 -21.10
CA TYR A 500 0.85 -25.37 -22.08
C TYR A 500 0.27 -24.92 -23.43
N SER A 501 -0.28 -23.71 -23.49
CA SER A 501 -0.72 -23.11 -24.75
C SER A 501 0.39 -22.27 -25.39
N ARG A 502 0.46 -22.27 -26.73
CA ARG A 502 1.30 -21.36 -27.53
C ARG A 502 0.43 -20.32 -28.25
N GLN A 503 -0.60 -19.82 -27.58
CA GLN A 503 -1.49 -18.80 -28.14
C GLN A 503 -0.66 -17.60 -28.61
N ARG A 504 -0.81 -17.22 -29.90
CA ARG A 504 -0.02 -16.13 -30.52
C ARG A 504 -0.77 -14.83 -30.68
N GLY A 505 -2.08 -14.83 -30.46
CA GLY A 505 -2.94 -13.67 -30.61
C GLY A 505 -4.33 -13.94 -30.08
N TYR A 506 -5.08 -12.87 -29.86
CA TYR A 506 -6.46 -12.86 -29.41
C TYR A 506 -7.28 -12.05 -30.44
N GLY A 507 -8.58 -12.29 -30.53
CA GLY A 507 -9.41 -11.61 -31.52
C GLY A 507 -9.63 -10.13 -31.20
N ARG A 508 -9.90 -9.83 -29.92
CA ARG A 508 -10.17 -8.48 -29.39
C ARG A 508 -9.29 -8.12 -28.20
N LEU A 509 -8.92 -9.08 -27.34
CA LEU A 509 -8.08 -8.78 -26.19
C LEU A 509 -6.65 -8.40 -26.58
N LEU A 510 -6.08 -7.44 -25.84
CA LEU A 510 -4.66 -7.11 -25.90
C LEU A 510 -3.98 -7.66 -24.64
N VAL A 511 -3.20 -8.73 -24.80
CA VAL A 511 -2.61 -9.46 -23.67
C VAL A 511 -1.09 -9.29 -23.67
N ALA A 512 -0.53 -8.86 -22.54
CA ALA A 512 0.91 -8.84 -22.30
C ALA A 512 1.42 -10.23 -21.85
N PRO A 513 2.67 -10.61 -22.16
CA PRO A 513 3.66 -9.89 -22.96
C PRO A 513 3.53 -10.13 -24.48
N ILE A 514 2.50 -10.86 -24.93
CA ILE A 514 2.40 -11.40 -26.30
C ILE A 514 2.18 -10.30 -27.36
N ALA A 515 1.11 -9.51 -27.22
CA ALA A 515 0.65 -8.62 -28.30
C ALA A 515 0.49 -7.16 -27.88
N LEU A 516 0.43 -6.85 -26.58
CA LEU A 516 0.07 -5.52 -26.08
C LEU A 516 0.95 -4.41 -26.67
N ARG A 517 2.28 -4.53 -26.57
CA ARG A 517 3.23 -3.51 -27.07
C ARG A 517 3.08 -3.28 -28.58
N SER A 518 3.11 -4.34 -29.38
CA SER A 518 3.02 -4.23 -30.83
C SER A 518 1.69 -3.61 -31.29
N GLN A 519 0.59 -3.96 -30.61
CA GLN A 519 -0.74 -3.45 -30.94
C GLN A 519 -0.90 -1.97 -30.54
N ILE A 520 -0.38 -1.55 -29.38
CA ILE A 520 -0.37 -0.13 -29.00
C ILE A 520 0.43 0.70 -30.01
N ILE A 521 1.61 0.22 -30.42
CA ILE A 521 2.43 0.92 -31.43
C ILE A 521 1.68 1.03 -32.75
N GLU A 522 0.98 -0.02 -33.16
CA GLU A 522 0.18 -0.01 -34.39
C GLU A 522 -0.97 1.01 -34.30
N LEU A 523 -1.70 1.05 -33.17
CA LEU A 523 -2.73 2.06 -32.93
C LEU A 523 -2.18 3.49 -33.00
N ILE A 524 -0.99 3.76 -32.45
CA ILE A 524 -0.32 5.06 -32.55
C ILE A 524 0.00 5.40 -34.02
N ARG A 525 0.56 4.45 -34.77
CA ARG A 525 0.88 4.63 -36.20
C ARG A 525 -0.35 4.90 -37.04
N GLN A 526 -1.47 4.26 -36.73
CA GLN A 526 -2.74 4.51 -37.42
C GLN A 526 -3.22 5.95 -37.21
N GLN A 527 -3.06 6.52 -36.00
CA GLN A 527 -3.37 7.93 -35.77
C GLN A 527 -2.41 8.87 -36.52
N MET A 528 -1.13 8.52 -36.59
CA MET A 528 -0.14 9.29 -37.37
C MET A 528 -0.50 9.31 -38.87
N ALA A 529 -0.85 8.16 -39.44
CA ALA A 529 -1.28 8.07 -40.84
C ALA A 529 -2.60 8.82 -41.11
N ALA A 530 -3.57 8.71 -40.21
CA ALA A 530 -4.83 9.47 -40.33
C ALA A 530 -4.58 10.99 -40.37
N ARG A 531 -3.66 11.49 -39.53
CA ARG A 531 -3.23 12.90 -39.55
C ARG A 531 -2.58 13.29 -40.88
N GLU A 532 -1.71 12.45 -41.43
CA GLU A 532 -1.07 12.71 -42.75
C GLU A 532 -2.10 12.77 -43.89
N GLU A 533 -3.20 12.02 -43.75
CA GLU A 533 -4.34 12.02 -44.68
C GLU A 533 -5.38 13.12 -44.37
N GLY A 534 -5.19 13.92 -43.33
CA GLY A 534 -6.10 15.00 -42.92
C GLY A 534 -7.43 14.53 -42.32
N ARG A 535 -7.47 13.33 -41.72
CA ARG A 535 -8.64 12.72 -41.08
C ARG A 535 -8.65 12.87 -39.56
#